data_AF-A0A2T3EAM3-F1
#
_entry.id   AF-A0A2T3EAM3-F1
#
_cell.length_a   1.000
_cell.length_b   1.000
_cell.length_c   1.000
_cell.angle_alpha   90.00
_cell.angle_beta   90.00
_cell.angle_gamma   90.00
#
_symmetry.space_group_name_H-M   'P 1'
#
loop_
_entity.id
_entity.type
_entity.pdbx_description
1 polymer ?
#
loop_
_entity_poly.entity_id
_entity_poly.type
_entity_poly.pdbx_seq_one_letter_code
_entity_poly.pdbx_strand_id
1 'polypeptide(L)'
;MLAVIVGSCLIFGILVFGIWSWRIHHFPHAVATIAEVWNHELIITDRLGFETGRKTITEGRISFTRTHAGKSYQCEMTIELGVPKDSFAVGQKLDVVPATGTCQRVDVIKRIQD
;
A
#
# COMPACT_ATOMS: atom_id res chain seq x y z
N MET A 1 -7.11 -18.30 32.33
CA MET A 1 -6.06 -17.70 31.46
C MET A 1 -6.50 -17.54 30.01
N LEU A 2 -7.01 -18.59 29.34
CA LEU A 2 -7.47 -18.51 27.94
C LEU A 2 -8.45 -17.37 27.64
N ALA A 3 -9.49 -17.16 28.47
CA ALA A 3 -10.47 -16.10 28.27
C ALA A 3 -9.87 -14.67 28.34
N VAL A 4 -8.85 -14.47 29.18
CA VAL A 4 -8.17 -13.17 29.33
C VAL A 4 -7.29 -12.88 28.11
N ILE A 5 -6.63 -13.90 27.56
CA ILE A 5 -5.80 -13.80 26.35
C ILE A 5 -6.68 -13.53 25.12
N VAL A 6 -7.81 -14.22 24.99
CA VAL A 6 -8.76 -13.99 23.88
C VAL A 6 -9.39 -12.60 23.98
N GLY A 7 -9.76 -12.17 25.19
CA GLY A 7 -10.29 -10.83 25.43
C GLY A 7 -9.29 -9.71 25.09
N SER A 8 -8.02 -9.86 25.50
CA SER A 8 -6.99 -8.86 25.19
C SER A 8 -6.65 -8.79 23.70
N CYS A 9 -6.60 -9.92 23.00
CA CYS A 9 -6.40 -9.96 21.55
C CYS A 9 -7.54 -9.27 20.78
N LEU A 10 -8.80 -9.47 21.19
CA LEU A 10 -9.95 -8.82 20.57
C LEU A 10 -9.92 -7.30 20.74
N ILE A 11 -9.63 -6.82 21.95
CA ILE A 11 -9.52 -5.39 22.24
C ILE A 11 -8.39 -4.76 21.42
N PHE A 12 -7.23 -5.40 21.35
CA PHE A 12 -6.11 -4.93 20.52
C PHE A 12 -6.48 -4.89 19.04
N GLY A 13 -7.14 -5.93 18.52
CA GLY A 13 -7.58 -5.96 17.13
C GLY A 13 -8.54 -4.82 16.79
N ILE A 14 -9.52 -4.55 17.65
CA ILE A 14 -10.48 -3.46 17.47
C ILE A 14 -9.78 -2.09 17.51
N LEU A 15 -8.86 -1.87 18.44
CA LEU A 15 -8.12 -0.61 18.54
C LEU A 15 -7.25 -0.36 17.30
N VAL A 16 -6.52 -1.36 16.84
CA VAL A 16 -5.68 -1.26 15.63
C VAL A 16 -6.54 -1.00 14.40
N PHE A 17 -7.65 -1.73 14.23
CA PHE A 17 -8.57 -1.54 13.12
C PHE A 17 -9.25 -0.17 13.15
N GLY A 18 -9.62 0.32 14.34
CA GLY A 18 -10.19 1.65 14.54
C GLY A 18 -9.22 2.77 14.14
N ILE A 19 -7.96 2.69 14.57
CA ILE A 19 -6.93 3.67 14.20
C ILE A 19 -6.65 3.63 12.69
N TRP A 20 -6.56 2.44 12.10
CA TRP A 20 -6.32 2.28 10.67
C TRP A 20 -7.47 2.84 9.83
N SER A 21 -8.72 2.53 10.21
CA SER A 21 -9.91 3.05 9.53
C SER A 21 -10.03 4.57 9.67
N TRP A 22 -9.78 5.11 10.87
CA TRP A 22 -9.74 6.56 11.10
C TRP A 22 -8.74 7.24 10.17
N ARG A 23 -7.53 6.67 10.04
CA ARG A 23 -6.48 7.20 9.17
C ARG A 23 -7.00 7.28 7.73
N ILE A 24 -7.56 6.21 7.19
CA ILE A 24 -8.06 6.21 5.80
C ILE A 24 -9.14 7.28 5.60
N HIS A 25 -10.07 7.42 6.54
CA HIS A 25 -11.16 8.40 6.41
C HIS A 25 -10.74 9.87 6.63
N HIS A 26 -9.72 10.14 7.44
CA HIS A 26 -9.36 11.49 7.84
C HIS A 26 -8.27 12.11 6.95
N PHE A 27 -7.40 11.29 6.35
CA PHE A 27 -6.34 11.81 5.49
C PHE A 27 -6.85 12.03 4.05
N PRO A 28 -6.32 13.05 3.36
CA PRO A 28 -6.72 13.34 2.00
C PRO A 28 -6.35 12.19 1.08
N HIS A 29 -7.36 11.63 0.42
CA HIS A 29 -7.18 10.67 -0.66
C HIS A 29 -6.56 11.37 -1.88
N ALA A 30 -5.67 10.66 -2.56
CA ALA A 30 -5.10 11.06 -3.82
C ALA A 30 -5.36 9.96 -4.86
N VAL A 31 -5.60 10.37 -6.10
CA VAL A 31 -5.70 9.44 -7.22
C VAL A 31 -4.31 9.29 -7.82
N ALA A 32 -3.74 8.10 -7.69
CA ALA A 32 -2.49 7.75 -8.33
C ALA A 32 -2.75 7.10 -9.69
N THR A 33 -1.92 7.42 -10.68
CA THR A 33 -1.95 6.80 -12.00
C THR A 33 -0.72 5.90 -12.15
N ILE A 34 -0.91 4.68 -12.63
CA ILE A 34 0.18 3.77 -12.91
C ILE A 34 0.88 4.22 -14.20
N ALA A 35 2.11 4.69 -14.09
CA ALA A 35 2.92 5.14 -15.22
C ALA A 35 3.65 3.98 -15.92
N GLU A 36 4.15 3.01 -15.14
CA GLU A 36 4.90 1.86 -15.64
C GLU A 36 4.57 0.63 -14.77
N VAL A 37 4.60 -0.56 -15.38
CA VAL A 37 4.38 -1.85 -14.71
C VAL A 37 5.41 -2.85 -15.20
N TRP A 38 6.03 -3.58 -14.29
CA TRP A 38 6.94 -4.69 -14.62
C TRP A 38 6.83 -5.80 -13.58
N ASN A 39 7.24 -7.01 -13.98
CA ASN A 39 7.30 -8.15 -13.08
C ASN A 39 8.75 -8.35 -12.61
N HIS A 40 8.92 -8.60 -11.33
CA HIS A 40 10.22 -8.86 -10.71
C HIS A 40 10.15 -10.17 -9.91
N GLU A 41 11.16 -11.03 -10.06
CA GLU A 41 11.29 -12.22 -9.22
C GLU A 41 12.03 -11.88 -7.94
N LEU A 42 11.34 -12.01 -6.80
CA LEU A 42 11.94 -11.90 -5.48
C LEU A 42 12.31 -13.28 -4.97
N ILE A 43 13.57 -13.41 -4.54
CA ILE A 43 14.05 -14.56 -3.78
C ILE A 43 13.62 -14.34 -2.33
N ILE A 44 12.78 -15.22 -1.81
CA ILE A 44 12.34 -15.20 -0.42
C ILE A 44 13.45 -15.85 0.39
N THR A 45 14.07 -15.08 1.28
CA THR A 45 15.05 -15.57 2.24
C THR A 45 14.44 -15.66 3.64
N ASP A 46 14.79 -16.71 4.38
CA ASP A 46 14.45 -16.79 5.80
C ASP A 46 15.30 -15.82 6.63
N ARG A 47 14.99 -15.65 7.92
CA ARG A 47 15.77 -14.85 8.88
C ARG A 47 17.24 -15.26 8.98
N LEU A 48 17.56 -16.50 8.58
CA LEU A 48 18.90 -17.07 8.53
C LEU A 48 19.59 -16.90 7.16
N GLY A 49 18.95 -16.23 6.20
CA GLY A 49 19.51 -15.95 4.87
C GLY A 49 19.40 -17.11 3.86
N PHE A 50 18.76 -18.22 4.21
CA PHE A 50 18.53 -19.33 3.30
C PHE A 50 17.41 -19.03 2.32
N GLU A 51 17.61 -19.33 1.03
CA GLU A 51 16.57 -19.25 0.02
C GLU A 51 15.46 -20.26 0.32
N THR A 52 14.26 -19.76 0.64
CA THR A 52 13.08 -20.57 0.98
C THR A 52 12.07 -20.63 -0.16
N GLY A 53 12.20 -19.76 -1.16
CA GLY A 53 11.36 -19.79 -2.35
C GLY A 53 11.60 -18.63 -3.29
N ARG A 54 10.87 -18.64 -4.41
CA ARG A 54 10.80 -17.51 -5.36
C ARG A 54 9.36 -17.06 -5.48
N LYS A 55 9.15 -15.74 -5.50
CA LYS A 55 7.85 -15.13 -5.74
C LYS A 55 8.00 -14.07 -6.81
N THR A 56 7.24 -14.21 -7.89
CA THR A 56 7.10 -13.13 -8.86
C THR A 56 6.11 -12.10 -8.31
N ILE A 57 6.56 -10.86 -8.17
CA ILE A 57 5.72 -9.72 -7.83
C ILE A 57 5.57 -8.81 -9.03
N THR A 58 4.49 -8.05 -9.05
CA THR A 58 4.27 -6.97 -9.99
C THR A 58 4.55 -5.66 -9.29
N GLU A 59 5.55 -4.94 -9.78
CA GLU A 59 5.87 -3.60 -9.34
C GLU A 59 5.32 -2.60 -10.36
N GLY A 60 5.05 -1.39 -9.89
CA GLY A 60 4.74 -0.30 -10.79
C GLY A 60 5.19 1.04 -10.27
N ARG A 61 5.56 1.90 -11.20
CA ARG A 61 5.80 3.32 -10.92
C ARG A 61 4.45 4.03 -10.95
N ILE A 62 4.08 4.66 -9.85
CA ILE A 62 2.87 5.44 -9.73
C ILE A 62 3.20 6.93 -9.67
N SER A 63 2.36 7.76 -10.28
CA SER A 63 2.41 9.21 -10.18
C SER A 63 1.12 9.73 -9.54
N PHE A 64 1.24 10.64 -8.59
CA PHE A 64 0.09 11.24 -7.92
C PHE A 64 0.39 12.66 -7.48
N THR A 65 -0.67 13.47 -7.37
CA THR A 65 -0.56 14.83 -6.86
C THR A 65 -0.99 14.87 -5.40
N ARG A 66 -0.09 15.31 -4.52
CA ARG A 66 -0.38 15.54 -3.11
C ARG A 66 -0.63 17.02 -2.86
N THR A 67 -1.79 17.36 -2.31
CA THR A 67 -2.04 18.74 -1.83
C THR A 67 -1.78 18.83 -0.33
N HIS A 68 -0.89 19.74 0.08
CA HIS A 68 -0.58 20.01 1.48
C HIS A 68 -0.42 21.52 1.69
N ALA A 69 -1.10 22.06 2.71
CA ALA A 69 -1.09 23.49 3.04
C ALA A 69 -1.36 24.41 1.81
N GLY A 70 -2.31 24.01 0.96
CA GLY A 70 -2.67 24.76 -0.26
C GLY A 70 -1.68 24.65 -1.42
N LYS A 71 -0.60 23.87 -1.28
CA LYS A 71 0.38 23.61 -2.34
C LYS A 71 0.22 22.20 -2.87
N SER A 72 0.26 22.05 -4.20
CA SER A 72 0.26 20.77 -4.87
C SER A 72 1.69 20.32 -5.19
N TYR A 73 2.02 19.10 -4.83
CA TYR A 73 3.31 18.46 -5.06
C TYR A 73 3.09 17.25 -5.97
N GLN A 74 3.83 17.18 -7.07
CA GLN A 74 3.85 15.94 -7.86
C GLN A 74 4.80 14.94 -7.19
N CYS A 75 4.26 13.78 -6.88
CA CYS A 75 4.98 12.68 -6.27
C CYS A 75 5.06 11.52 -7.29
N GLU A 76 6.23 10.92 -7.40
CA GLU A 76 6.43 9.67 -8.13
C GLU A 76 7.14 8.67 -7.22
N MET A 77 6.69 7.42 -7.25
CA MET A 77 7.34 6.34 -6.50
C MET A 77 7.06 4.98 -7.12
N THR A 78 7.92 4.02 -6.81
CA THR A 78 7.71 2.61 -7.14
C THR A 78 7.06 1.89 -5.97
N ILE A 79 6.01 1.11 -6.23
CA ILE A 79 5.32 0.28 -5.25
C ILE A 79 5.15 -1.15 -5.75
N GLU A 80 5.07 -2.11 -4.82
CA GLU A 80 4.53 -3.43 -5.11
C GLU A 80 3.02 -3.29 -5.31
N LEU A 81 2.55 -3.56 -6.53
CA LEU A 81 1.13 -3.51 -6.88
C LEU A 81 0.42 -4.80 -6.48
N GLY A 82 1.12 -5.94 -6.56
CA GLY A 82 0.57 -7.24 -6.22
C GLY A 82 1.28 -8.39 -6.93
N VAL A 83 0.52 -9.37 -7.40
CA VAL A 83 1.04 -10.50 -8.16
C VAL A 83 0.68 -10.36 -9.65
N PRO A 84 1.43 -11.02 -10.56
CA PRO A 84 1.16 -10.93 -12.01
C PRO A 84 -0.27 -11.30 -12.42
N LYS A 85 -0.95 -12.14 -11.63
CA LYS A 85 -2.36 -12.52 -11.87
C LYS A 85 -3.34 -11.35 -11.74
N ASP A 86 -2.99 -10.32 -10.99
CA ASP A 86 -3.85 -9.15 -10.76
C ASP A 86 -3.94 -8.22 -11.98
N SER A 87 -3.13 -8.48 -13.03
CA SER A 87 -3.22 -7.83 -14.34
C SER A 87 -3.27 -6.31 -14.26
N PHE A 88 -2.33 -5.71 -13.53
CA PHE A 88 -2.17 -4.26 -13.49
C PHE A 88 -1.68 -3.74 -14.85
N ALA A 89 -2.19 -2.59 -15.26
CA ALA A 89 -1.86 -1.97 -16.54
C ALA A 89 -1.53 -0.49 -16.36
N VAL A 90 -0.68 0.02 -17.26
CA VAL A 90 -0.36 1.45 -17.36
C VAL A 90 -1.63 2.24 -17.65
N GLY A 91 -1.78 3.39 -17.00
CA GLY A 91 -2.96 4.25 -17.09
C GLY A 91 -4.07 3.92 -16.09
N GLN A 92 -4.02 2.78 -15.40
CA GLN A 92 -4.98 2.49 -14.33
C GLN A 92 -4.83 3.46 -13.18
N LYS A 93 -5.97 3.77 -12.54
CA LYS A 93 -6.04 4.65 -11.38
C LYS A 93 -6.16 3.85 -10.10
N LEU A 94 -5.46 4.30 -9.07
CA LEU A 94 -5.46 3.75 -7.73
C LEU A 94 -5.89 4.83 -6.75
N ASP A 95 -6.75 4.45 -5.81
CA ASP A 95 -7.06 5.26 -4.64
C ASP A 95 -5.96 5.04 -3.61
N VAL A 96 -5.17 6.08 -3.34
CA VAL A 96 -4.05 6.01 -2.42
C VAL A 96 -4.16 7.09 -1.34
N VAL A 97 -3.74 6.75 -0.13
CA VAL A 97 -3.62 7.68 0.98
C VAL A 97 -2.13 7.93 1.24
N PRO A 98 -1.58 9.09 0.83
CA PRO A 98 -0.18 9.42 1.08
C PRO A 98 0.07 9.71 2.56
N ALA A 99 1.25 9.31 3.05
CA ALA A 99 1.69 9.67 4.38
C ALA A 99 1.90 11.19 4.51
N THR A 100 1.44 11.76 5.63
CA THR A 100 1.55 13.20 5.88
C THR A 100 2.99 13.69 5.74
N GLY A 101 3.20 14.69 4.90
CA GLY A 101 4.49 15.35 4.73
C GLY A 101 5.51 14.63 3.84
N THR A 102 5.21 13.43 3.33
CA THR A 102 6.15 12.64 2.49
C THR A 102 5.52 12.13 1.20
N CYS A 103 6.33 11.92 0.15
CA CYS A 103 5.94 11.26 -1.11
C CYS A 103 6.42 9.79 -1.15
N GLN A 104 7.14 9.34 -0.12
CA GLN A 104 7.85 8.05 -0.11
C GLN A 104 7.01 6.90 0.43
N ARG A 105 5.83 7.20 0.99
CA ARG A 105 4.93 6.22 1.56
C ARG A 105 3.50 6.55 1.19
N VAL A 106 2.82 5.56 0.64
CA VAL A 106 1.40 5.59 0.32
C VAL A 106 0.76 4.28 0.77
N ASP A 107 -0.47 4.36 1.27
CA ASP A 107 -1.32 3.20 1.50
C ASP A 107 -2.25 3.06 0.29
N VAL A 108 -2.17 1.95 -0.44
CA VAL A 108 -3.08 1.65 -1.55
C VAL A 108 -4.37 1.10 -0.96
N ILE A 109 -5.48 1.83 -1.16
CA ILE A 109 -6.78 1.48 -0.60
C ILE A 109 -7.55 0.54 -1.54
N LYS A 110 -7.65 0.92 -2.81
CA LYS A 110 -8.38 0.16 -3.82
C LYS A 110 -7.95 0.54 -5.23
N ARG A 111 -8.21 -0.37 -6.18
CA ARG A 111 -8.19 -0.04 -7.61
C ARG A 111 -9.45 0.75 -7.95
N ILE A 112 -9.29 1.83 -8.70
CA ILE A 112 -10.41 2.55 -9.30
C ILE A 112 -10.63 1.92 -10.67
N GLN A 113 -11.70 1.14 -10.81
CA GLN A 113 -12.20 0.74 -12.13
C GLN A 113 -13.03 1.91 -12.65
N ASP A 114 -12.53 2.56 -13.70
CA ASP A 114 -13.31 3.48 -14.53
C ASP A 114 -14.28 2.69 -15.42
#